data_AF-A0A5E7M1G9-F1
#
_entry.id   AF-A0A5E7M1G9-F1
#
_cell.length_a   1.000
_cell.length_b   1.000
_cell.length_c   1.000
_cell.angle_alpha   90.00
_cell.angle_beta   90.00
_cell.angle_gamma   90.00
#
_symmetry.space_group_name_H-M   'P 1'
#
loop_
_entity.id
_entity.type
_entity.pdbx_description
1 polymer ?
#
loop_
_entity_poly.entity_id
_entity_poly.type
_entity_poly.pdbx_seq_one_letter_code
_entity_poly.pdbx_strand_id
1 'polypeptide(L)'
;MRKMVLVIAVLALVGCDQGKGVDAQKPKPAVVSAPAAVTGPQWDVEVRGETPQAVSDLSGWLIEHSFVSSIVKENGKTRILLGPFNSKAEAEAKQAEVAAALTRAKKQNIEVLVLERPVAQ
;
A
#
# COMPACT_ATOMS: atom_id res chain seq x y z
N MET A 1 9.49 26.28 15.29
CA MET A 1 10.19 26.51 14.00
C MET A 1 11.63 26.06 14.13
N ARG A 2 11.95 24.81 13.78
CA ARG A 2 13.33 24.33 13.64
C ARG A 2 13.44 23.63 12.29
N LYS A 3 14.05 24.34 11.34
CA LYS A 3 14.37 23.90 9.99
C LYS A 3 15.51 22.87 10.10
N MET A 4 15.26 21.62 9.72
CA MET A 4 16.33 20.67 9.46
C MET A 4 16.61 20.67 7.96
N VAL A 5 17.81 21.09 7.62
CA VAL A 5 18.32 21.32 6.27
C VAL A 5 18.73 19.98 5.68
N LEU A 6 18.14 19.65 4.52
CA LEU A 6 18.50 18.57 3.62
C LEU A 6 19.91 18.80 3.05
N VAL A 7 20.84 17.88 3.26
CA VAL A 7 22.12 17.84 2.56
C VAL A 7 22.00 16.85 1.41
N ILE A 8 21.91 17.38 0.19
CA ILE A 8 21.98 16.63 -1.06
C ILE A 8 23.44 16.66 -1.53
N ALA A 9 24.10 15.50 -1.52
CA ALA A 9 25.42 15.35 -2.11
C ALA A 9 25.28 15.10 -3.62
N VAL A 10 25.59 16.11 -4.44
CA VAL A 10 25.74 15.96 -5.89
C VAL A 10 27.20 15.62 -6.17
N LEU A 11 27.44 14.39 -6.66
CA LEU A 11 28.69 14.00 -7.29
C LEU A 11 28.75 14.65 -8.68
N ALA A 12 29.52 15.72 -8.80
CA ALA A 12 29.90 16.30 -10.08
C ALA A 12 31.05 15.48 -10.69
N LEU A 13 30.76 14.76 -11.78
CA LEU A 13 31.78 14.22 -12.66
C LEU A 13 32.14 15.28 -13.70
N VAL A 14 33.40 15.71 -13.66
CA VAL A 14 34.06 16.55 -14.66
C VAL A 14 34.09 15.83 -15.99
N GLY A 15 33.51 16.46 -17.01
CA GLY A 15 33.70 16.13 -18.42
C GLY A 15 34.03 17.41 -19.17
N CYS A 16 35.31 17.62 -19.44
CA CYS A 16 35.84 18.64 -20.34
C CYS A 16 35.94 17.99 -21.72
N ASP A 17 35.09 18.37 -22.68
CA ASP A 17 35.45 18.29 -24.10
C ASP A 17 34.67 19.32 -24.91
N GLN A 18 35.42 20.01 -25.76
CA GLN A 18 35.06 21.15 -26.59
C GLN A 18 34.87 20.63 -28.02
N GLY A 19 33.67 20.72 -28.61
CA GLY A 19 33.51 20.26 -30.00
C GLY A 19 32.14 20.53 -30.61
N LYS A 20 32.16 21.25 -31.73
CA LYS A 20 31.03 21.60 -32.61
C LYS A 20 30.23 20.38 -33.11
N GLY A 21 28.94 20.60 -33.38
CA GLY A 21 28.31 20.07 -34.60
C GLY A 21 26.99 19.29 -34.44
N VAL A 22 25.91 19.94 -34.88
CA VAL A 22 24.76 19.42 -35.66
C VAL A 22 24.03 18.11 -35.25
N ASP A 23 22.75 18.32 -34.89
CA ASP A 23 21.54 17.57 -35.25
C ASP A 23 21.64 16.06 -35.54
N ALA A 24 21.17 15.23 -34.59
CA ALA A 24 20.64 13.88 -34.85
C ALA A 24 19.84 13.32 -33.64
N GLN A 25 18.51 13.36 -33.75
CA GLN A 25 17.52 12.34 -33.36
C GLN A 25 17.75 11.41 -32.12
N LYS A 26 16.95 11.69 -31.05
CA LYS A 26 16.26 10.77 -30.07
C LYS A 26 17.17 10.12 -28.97
N PRO A 27 16.77 10.05 -27.67
CA PRO A 27 15.54 9.40 -27.20
C PRO A 27 14.61 10.25 -26.32
N LYS A 28 13.31 10.16 -26.63
CA LYS A 28 12.20 10.56 -25.74
C LYS A 28 12.43 9.91 -24.37
N PRO A 29 12.45 10.67 -23.26
CA PRO A 29 12.50 10.07 -21.94
C PRO A 29 11.32 9.10 -21.83
N ALA A 30 11.60 7.86 -21.43
CA ALA A 30 10.57 6.94 -21.00
C ALA A 30 9.81 7.67 -19.89
N VAL A 31 8.59 8.09 -20.18
CA VAL A 31 7.66 8.57 -19.18
C VAL A 31 7.45 7.37 -18.27
N VAL A 32 8.11 7.39 -17.13
CA VAL A 32 7.71 6.56 -15.99
C VAL A 32 6.25 6.92 -15.79
N SER A 33 5.34 6.02 -16.19
CA SER A 33 3.94 6.18 -15.86
C SER A 33 3.88 6.27 -14.34
N ALA A 34 3.64 7.47 -13.84
CA ALA A 34 3.17 7.63 -12.47
C ALA A 34 1.96 6.70 -12.31
N PRO A 35 1.84 5.97 -11.19
CA PRO A 35 0.66 5.14 -10.96
C PRO A 35 -0.57 6.01 -11.21
N ALA A 36 -1.46 5.56 -12.10
CA ALA A 36 -2.66 6.30 -12.45
C ALA A 36 -3.38 6.67 -11.15
N ALA A 37 -3.68 7.96 -10.97
CA ALA A 37 -4.48 8.40 -9.85
C ALA A 37 -5.82 7.64 -9.93
N VAL A 38 -6.07 6.77 -8.95
CA VAL A 38 -7.32 6.02 -8.86
C VAL A 38 -8.40 7.02 -8.45
N THR A 39 -9.06 7.61 -9.43
CA THR A 39 -10.21 8.51 -9.23
C THR A 39 -11.48 7.67 -9.19
N GLY A 40 -11.78 7.12 -8.02
CA GLY A 40 -13.00 6.34 -7.77
C GLY A 40 -13.07 5.88 -6.31
N PRO A 41 -14.25 5.44 -5.83
CA PRO A 41 -14.36 4.80 -4.53
C PRO A 41 -13.37 3.63 -4.45
N GLN A 42 -12.73 3.48 -3.28
CA GLN A 42 -11.80 2.40 -3.01
C GLN A 42 -12.33 1.58 -1.84
N TRP A 43 -11.98 0.30 -1.80
CA TRP A 43 -12.42 -0.60 -0.74
C TRP A 43 -11.25 -1.24 -0.01
N ASP A 44 -11.41 -1.53 1.26
CA ASP A 44 -10.52 -2.38 2.03
C ASP A 44 -11.27 -3.59 2.57
N VAL A 45 -10.53 -4.65 2.86
CA VAL A 45 -10.98 -5.70 3.75
C VAL A 45 -10.29 -5.51 5.10
N GLU A 46 -11.07 -5.26 6.13
CA GLU A 46 -10.58 -5.17 7.48
C GLU A 46 -10.62 -6.53 8.17
N VAL A 47 -9.51 -6.90 8.82
CA VAL A 47 -9.41 -8.08 9.69
C VAL A 47 -9.22 -7.60 11.11
N ARG A 48 -10.18 -7.88 11.98
CA ARG A 48 -10.18 -7.44 13.39
C ARG A 48 -10.03 -8.62 14.32
N GLY A 49 -9.14 -8.49 15.31
CA GLY A 49 -9.14 -9.30 16.51
C GLY A 49 -9.79 -8.55 17.67
N GLU A 50 -10.39 -9.28 18.61
CA GLU A 50 -11.07 -8.69 19.78
C GLU A 50 -10.11 -7.95 20.74
N THR A 51 -8.84 -8.37 20.79
CA THR A 51 -7.82 -7.80 21.67
C THR A 51 -6.62 -7.26 20.88
N PRO A 52 -5.83 -6.32 21.44
CA PRO A 52 -4.60 -5.84 20.81
C PRO A 52 -3.60 -6.97 20.51
N GLN A 53 -3.51 -7.97 21.40
CA GLN A 53 -2.66 -9.15 21.19
C GLN A 53 -3.14 -9.98 20.00
N ALA A 54 -4.46 -10.15 19.84
CA ALA A 54 -5.03 -10.84 18.69
C ALA A 54 -4.72 -10.08 17.39
N VAL A 55 -4.74 -8.75 17.39
CA VAL A 55 -4.33 -7.95 16.21
C VAL A 55 -2.86 -8.21 15.84
N SER A 56 -1.95 -8.28 16.83
CA SER A 56 -0.55 -8.62 16.55
C SER A 56 -0.38 -10.03 15.99
N ASP A 57 -1.03 -11.05 16.59
CA ASP A 57 -1.00 -12.43 16.07
C ASP A 57 -1.57 -12.52 14.65
N LEU A 58 -2.70 -11.86 14.39
CA LEU A 58 -3.34 -11.82 13.08
C LEU A 58 -2.44 -11.18 12.03
N SER A 59 -1.75 -10.10 12.38
CA SER A 59 -0.83 -9.45 11.43
C SER A 59 0.31 -10.38 11.01
N GLY A 60 0.88 -11.14 11.95
CA GLY A 60 1.90 -12.15 11.63
C GLY A 60 1.33 -13.26 10.76
N TRP A 61 0.17 -13.80 11.15
CA TRP A 61 -0.49 -14.89 10.44
C TRP A 61 -0.84 -14.51 8.99
N LEU A 62 -1.33 -13.28 8.76
CA LEU A 62 -1.64 -12.77 7.42
C LEU A 62 -0.38 -12.69 6.53
N ILE A 63 0.74 -12.24 7.09
CA ILE A 63 2.03 -12.19 6.37
C ILE A 63 2.49 -13.61 6.01
N GLU A 64 2.43 -14.55 6.95
CA GLU A 64 2.78 -15.96 6.73
C GLU A 64 1.92 -16.60 5.63
N HIS A 65 0.67 -16.15 5.48
CA HIS A 65 -0.27 -16.64 4.48
C HIS A 65 -0.32 -15.77 3.20
N SER A 66 0.67 -14.90 2.99
CA SER A 66 0.80 -14.06 1.79
C SER A 66 -0.36 -13.08 1.57
N PHE A 67 -1.07 -12.71 2.62
CA PHE A 67 -2.04 -11.63 2.59
C PHE A 67 -1.33 -10.30 2.81
N VAL A 68 -1.25 -9.50 1.73
CA VAL A 68 -0.71 -8.14 1.81
C VAL A 68 -1.67 -7.27 2.61
N SER A 69 -1.22 -6.83 3.77
CA SER A 69 -2.01 -6.02 4.70
C SER A 69 -1.24 -4.80 5.19
N SER A 70 -1.99 -3.78 5.59
CA SER A 70 -1.51 -2.54 6.19
C SER A 70 -2.11 -2.38 7.58
N ILE A 71 -1.31 -1.92 8.53
CA ILE A 71 -1.78 -1.63 9.89
C ILE A 71 -2.04 -0.13 10.01
N VAL A 72 -3.27 0.23 10.37
CA VAL A 72 -3.67 1.63 10.60
C VAL A 72 -4.15 1.82 12.03
N LYS A 73 -3.97 3.02 12.58
CA LYS A 73 -4.58 3.42 13.84
C LYS A 73 -5.73 4.36 13.54
N GLU A 74 -6.95 3.94 13.84
CA GLU A 74 -8.16 4.73 13.67
C GLU A 74 -8.96 4.74 14.97
N ASN A 75 -9.34 5.93 15.44
CA ASN A 75 -10.08 6.13 16.70
C ASN A 75 -9.41 5.45 17.93
N GLY A 76 -8.07 5.48 17.98
CA GLY A 76 -7.28 4.85 19.04
C GLY A 76 -7.25 3.32 18.98
N LYS A 77 -7.87 2.69 17.98
CA LYS A 77 -7.84 1.24 17.74
C LYS A 77 -6.91 0.91 16.58
N THR A 78 -6.11 -0.14 16.75
CA THR A 78 -5.29 -0.71 15.68
C THR A 78 -6.16 -1.59 14.79
N ARG A 79 -6.10 -1.40 13.48
CA ARG A 79 -6.85 -2.13 12.46
C ARG A 79 -5.91 -2.69 11.42
N ILE A 80 -6.23 -3.87 10.89
CA ILE A 80 -5.50 -4.49 9.78
C ILE A 80 -6.37 -4.38 8.54
N LEU A 81 -5.87 -3.75 7.48
CA LEU A 81 -6.57 -3.54 6.23
C LEU A 81 -5.85 -4.26 5.08
N LEU A 82 -6.57 -4.96 4.23
CA LEU A 82 -6.10 -5.47 2.95
C LEU A 82 -6.70 -4.61 1.84
N GLY A 83 -5.89 -4.19 0.87
CA GLY A 83 -6.29 -3.23 -0.15
C GLY A 83 -5.30 -2.05 -0.27
N PRO A 84 -5.67 -0.99 -1.00
CA PRO A 84 -7.00 -0.69 -1.54
C PRO A 84 -7.38 -1.54 -2.78
N PHE A 85 -8.64 -1.93 -2.85
CA PHE A 85 -9.27 -2.55 -4.02
C PHE A 85 -10.04 -1.51 -4.85
N ASN A 86 -10.13 -1.73 -6.17
CA ASN A 86 -10.78 -0.82 -7.12
C ASN A 86 -12.27 -1.14 -7.33
N SER A 87 -12.78 -2.21 -6.73
CA SER A 87 -14.20 -2.57 -6.74
C SER A 87 -14.60 -3.28 -5.46
N LYS A 88 -15.88 -3.13 -5.08
CA LYS A 88 -16.45 -3.86 -3.95
C LYS A 88 -16.37 -5.37 -4.15
N ALA A 89 -16.62 -5.85 -5.36
CA ALA A 89 -16.59 -7.27 -5.70
C ALA A 89 -15.19 -7.88 -5.49
N GLU A 90 -14.12 -7.17 -5.83
CA GLU A 90 -12.74 -7.60 -5.53
C GLU A 90 -12.49 -7.69 -4.02
N ALA A 91 -12.96 -6.70 -3.25
CA ALA A 91 -12.85 -6.72 -1.79
C ALA A 91 -13.65 -7.88 -1.16
N GLU A 92 -14.88 -8.13 -1.63
CA GLU A 92 -15.72 -9.26 -1.18
C GLU A 92 -15.09 -10.61 -1.52
N ALA A 93 -14.49 -10.75 -2.71
CA ALA A 93 -13.74 -11.95 -3.08
C ALA A 93 -12.55 -12.17 -2.14
N LYS A 94 -11.81 -11.09 -1.82
CA LYS A 94 -10.68 -11.20 -0.88
C LYS A 94 -11.15 -11.46 0.55
N GLN A 95 -12.26 -10.88 0.99
CA GLN A 95 -12.88 -11.17 2.27
C GLN A 95 -13.20 -12.67 2.39
N ALA A 96 -13.83 -13.26 1.37
CA ALA A 96 -14.16 -14.69 1.36
C ALA A 96 -12.90 -15.58 1.41
N GLU A 97 -11.84 -15.19 0.69
CA GLU A 97 -10.56 -15.90 0.70
C GLU A 97 -9.92 -15.88 2.10
N VAL A 98 -9.84 -14.72 2.73
CA VAL A 98 -9.30 -14.54 4.09
C VAL A 98 -10.15 -15.32 5.10
N ALA A 99 -11.48 -15.17 5.07
CA ALA A 99 -12.39 -15.86 5.98
C ALA A 99 -12.27 -17.38 5.86
N ALA A 100 -12.17 -17.91 4.64
CA ALA A 100 -11.96 -19.33 4.41
C ALA A 100 -10.59 -19.79 4.94
N ALA A 101 -9.53 -19.01 4.75
CA ALA A 101 -8.20 -19.33 5.27
C ALA A 101 -8.17 -19.32 6.81
N LEU A 102 -8.76 -18.32 7.45
CA LEU A 102 -8.91 -18.23 8.91
C LEU A 102 -9.72 -19.41 9.48
N THR A 103 -10.81 -19.79 8.81
CA THR A 103 -11.64 -20.95 9.18
C THR A 103 -10.84 -22.25 9.12
N ARG A 104 -10.07 -22.47 8.05
CA ARG A 104 -9.19 -23.63 7.90
C ARG A 104 -8.11 -23.67 8.99
N ALA A 105 -7.58 -22.51 9.35
CA ALA A 105 -6.63 -22.35 10.45
C ALA A 105 -7.27 -22.40 11.85
N LYS A 106 -8.59 -22.60 11.95
CA LYS A 106 -9.36 -22.62 13.19
C LYS A 106 -9.16 -21.38 14.07
N LYS A 107 -8.88 -20.23 13.43
CA LYS A 107 -8.76 -18.96 14.11
C LYS A 107 -10.17 -18.50 14.54
N GLN A 108 -10.34 -18.10 15.79
CA GLN A 108 -11.62 -17.72 16.39
C GLN A 108 -11.59 -16.26 16.85
N ASN A 109 -12.77 -15.67 17.10
CA ASN A 109 -12.93 -14.29 17.59
C ASN A 109 -12.31 -13.24 16.65
N ILE A 110 -12.51 -13.46 15.35
CA ILE A 110 -12.01 -12.59 14.27
C ILE A 110 -13.17 -12.18 13.40
N GLU A 111 -13.24 -10.90 13.09
CA GLU A 111 -14.19 -10.34 12.13
C GLU A 111 -13.45 -9.95 10.86
N VAL A 112 -14.06 -10.24 9.71
CA VAL A 112 -13.56 -9.83 8.40
C VAL A 112 -14.63 -9.00 7.72
N LEU A 113 -14.37 -7.71 7.49
CA LEU A 113 -15.37 -6.72 7.05
C LEU A 113 -14.89 -6.02 5.78
N VAL A 114 -15.80 -5.78 4.81
CA VAL A 114 -15.48 -4.92 3.66
C VAL A 114 -15.83 -3.48 4.04
N LEU A 115 -14.87 -2.58 3.88
CA LEU A 115 -15.00 -1.15 4.13
C LEU A 115 -14.85 -0.37 2.84
N GLU A 116 -15.66 0.68 2.67
CA GLU A 116 -15.42 1.70 1.65
C GLU A 116 -14.51 2.79 2.25
N ARG A 117 -13.43 3.11 1.55
CA ARG A 117 -12.54 4.21 1.96
C ARG A 117 -13.24 5.54 1.71
N PRO A 118 -13.19 6.47 2.69
CA PRO A 118 -13.61 7.83 2.41
C PRO A 118 -12.70 8.41 1.33
N VAL A 119 -13.30 9.01 0.29
CA VAL A 119 -12.53 9.80 -0.68
C VAL A 119 -11.85 10.92 0.10
N ALA A 120 -10.51 10.86 0.20
CA ALA A 120 -9.75 11.95 0.79
C ALA A 120 -9.98 13.19 -0.08
N GLN A 121 -10.67 14.19 0.48
CA GLN A 121 -10.88 15.49 -0.13
C GLN A 121 -9.61 16.34 -0.08
#